data_AF-A0A7J8G414-F1
#
_entry.id   AF-A0A7J8G414-F1
#
_cell.length_a   1.000
_cell.length_b   1.000
_cell.length_c   1.000
_cell.angle_alpha   90.00
_cell.angle_beta   90.00
_cell.angle_gamma   90.00
#
_symmetry.space_group_name_H-M   'P 1'
#
loop_
_entity.id
_entity.type
_entity.pdbx_description
1 polymer ?
#
loop_
_entity_poly.entity_id
_entity_poly.type
_entity_poly.pdbx_seq_one_letter_code
_entity_poly.pdbx_strand_id
1 'polypeptide(L)'
;MSLSRSEEMHRLTENVYKTIMEQFNPSLRNFIAMGKNYEKALAGVTYAAKGYFDALVKMGELASESQGSKELGDVLFQMAEVHRQIQNQLEEMLKSFHNELLAQLEQKVELDARYLSAALKKYQTEQRSKGDALDKCQAELKKLRKKSQGSKNPQKYSDKELQYIDAISSKQGELESYVSDGYRTALTEERRRLCFLVEKQCAVAKSSAAYHAKGKELLAQKLPLWQQACADPNKVPDRAVQLMQQMASSNGAILPGALSASKSNLVISDPIPGAKPLPVPPELAPFVGRLSAQENTTIMNGVSGPDSEDYSPWADRKVAQPKSSSPPQPQTKLSDSYSNTLPVRKSVAPKNSYAAAAENKTLPRSSSMAAGLERNGRPRVKAIFSHAAGDNSTLLSFKEGDLITLLVPEARDGWHYGESEKTKMRGWFPFSYTRVLDSDGSDRLHMSLQQGKSSSTGNLLDKDDLALPPPDYGASSRAFPAQAASTFKQRPYSVAVPAFSQGLDDYGARAVSRNPFTSVQLKPTVTNDRSAPVLS
;
A
#
# COMPACT_ATOMS: atom_id res chain seq x y z
N MET A 1 43.84 -18.66 -0.13
CA MET A 1 42.81 -17.60 -0.26
C MET A 1 41.44 -18.17 -0.61
N SER A 2 41.27 -18.96 -1.68
CA SER A 2 39.96 -19.43 -2.14
C SER A 2 39.10 -20.12 -1.06
N LEU A 3 39.68 -21.04 -0.27
CA LEU A 3 38.98 -21.73 0.83
C LEU A 3 38.27 -20.77 1.81
N SER A 4 38.89 -19.64 2.17
CA SER A 4 38.27 -18.64 3.06
C SER A 4 37.08 -17.92 2.42
N ARG A 5 37.07 -17.81 1.09
CA ARG A 5 35.96 -17.24 0.29
C ARG A 5 34.86 -18.27 0.04
N SER A 6 35.22 -19.56 -0.01
CA SER A 6 34.27 -20.68 -0.01
C SER A 6 33.49 -20.72 1.31
N GLU A 7 34.17 -20.66 2.47
CA GLU A 7 33.50 -20.61 3.78
C GLU A 7 32.62 -19.36 3.97
N GLU A 8 33.07 -18.20 3.49
CA GLU A 8 32.24 -16.99 3.47
C GLU A 8 30.95 -17.20 2.66
N MET A 9 31.06 -17.79 1.46
CA MET A 9 29.94 -18.05 0.56
C MET A 9 29.02 -19.17 1.08
N HIS A 10 29.56 -20.16 1.79
CA HIS A 10 28.80 -21.18 2.50
C HIS A 10 27.93 -20.55 3.59
N ARG A 11 28.52 -19.69 4.44
CA ARG A 11 27.79 -18.93 5.47
C ARG A 11 26.72 -18.02 4.86
N LEU A 12 27.02 -17.33 3.75
CA LEU A 12 26.03 -16.52 3.03
C LEU A 12 24.86 -17.38 2.51
N THR A 13 25.15 -18.59 2.00
CA THR A 13 24.12 -19.54 1.54
C THR A 13 23.19 -19.93 2.68
N GLU A 14 23.72 -20.31 3.84
CA GLU A 14 22.89 -20.61 5.01
C GLU A 14 22.05 -19.40 5.45
N ASN A 15 22.64 -18.21 5.46
CA ASN A 15 21.98 -16.99 5.90
C ASN A 15 20.78 -16.63 5.01
N VAL A 16 20.85 -16.85 3.70
CA VAL A 16 19.70 -16.65 2.80
C VAL A 16 18.54 -17.60 3.17
N TYR A 17 18.82 -18.90 3.39
CA TYR A 17 17.78 -19.83 3.85
C TYR A 17 17.16 -19.42 5.20
N LYS A 18 17.99 -18.98 6.16
CA LYS A 18 17.53 -18.48 7.48
C LYS A 18 16.65 -17.24 7.32
N THR A 19 17.09 -16.22 6.58
CA THR A 19 16.30 -15.01 6.28
C THR A 19 14.94 -15.34 5.67
N ILE A 20 14.85 -16.31 4.73
CA ILE A 20 13.56 -16.69 4.15
C ILE A 20 12.64 -17.33 5.21
N MET A 21 13.16 -18.25 6.03
CA MET A 21 12.37 -18.99 7.03
C MET A 21 11.99 -18.14 8.25
N GLU A 22 12.89 -17.27 8.71
CA GLU A 22 12.80 -16.55 9.98
C GLU A 22 12.27 -15.11 9.83
N GLN A 23 12.39 -14.51 8.63
CA GLN A 23 11.96 -13.13 8.38
C GLN A 23 10.89 -13.05 7.28
N PHE A 24 11.16 -13.58 6.08
CA PHE A 24 10.22 -13.45 4.95
C PHE A 24 8.91 -14.20 5.21
N ASN A 25 8.96 -15.49 5.57
CA ASN A 25 7.75 -16.29 5.76
C ASN A 25 6.86 -15.83 6.94
N PRO A 26 7.40 -15.41 8.10
CA PRO A 26 6.61 -14.75 9.14
C PRO A 26 6.01 -13.41 8.69
N SER A 27 6.79 -12.58 7.98
CA SER A 27 6.29 -11.32 7.42
C SER A 27 5.18 -11.53 6.39
N LEU A 28 5.30 -12.57 5.56
CA LEU A 28 4.28 -12.95 4.58
C LEU A 28 3.01 -13.47 5.25
N ARG A 29 3.10 -14.24 6.34
CA ARG A 29 1.92 -14.64 7.14
C ARG A 29 1.22 -13.44 7.77
N ASN A 30 1.96 -12.46 8.28
CA ASN A 30 1.38 -11.19 8.75
C ASN A 30 0.72 -10.40 7.60
N PHE A 31 1.35 -10.33 6.43
CA PHE A 31 0.78 -9.69 5.25
C PHE A 31 -0.54 -10.37 4.81
N ILE A 32 -0.61 -11.70 4.80
CA ILE A 32 -1.85 -12.45 4.50
C ILE A 32 -2.93 -12.13 5.55
N ALA A 33 -2.58 -12.04 6.84
CA ALA A 33 -3.53 -11.67 7.90
C ALA A 33 -4.07 -10.23 7.72
N MET A 34 -3.22 -9.27 7.36
CA MET A 34 -3.66 -7.91 7.02
C MET A 34 -4.52 -7.87 5.75
N GLY A 35 -4.19 -8.71 4.76
CA GLY A 35 -4.99 -8.89 3.56
C GLY A 35 -6.40 -9.41 3.86
N LYS A 36 -6.55 -10.41 4.73
CA LYS A 36 -7.85 -10.92 5.19
C LYS A 36 -8.65 -9.87 5.99
N ASN A 37 -7.98 -9.01 6.75
CA ASN A 37 -8.63 -7.87 7.41
C ASN A 37 -9.13 -6.83 6.38
N TYR A 38 -8.36 -6.55 5.34
CA TYR A 38 -8.73 -5.62 4.27
C TYR A 38 -9.89 -6.17 3.41
N GLU A 39 -9.86 -7.45 3.06
CA GLU A 39 -10.96 -8.16 2.39
C GLU A 39 -12.27 -8.02 3.19
N LYS A 40 -12.22 -8.30 4.51
CA LYS A 40 -13.37 -8.17 5.39
C LYS A 40 -13.93 -6.74 5.44
N ALA A 41 -13.07 -5.73 5.39
CA ALA A 41 -13.50 -4.33 5.33
C ALA A 41 -14.20 -4.01 4.00
N LEU A 42 -13.65 -4.44 2.87
CA LEU A 42 -14.26 -4.26 1.54
C LEU A 42 -15.61 -4.99 1.40
N ALA A 43 -15.74 -6.19 1.97
CA ALA A 43 -17.02 -6.90 2.05
C ALA A 43 -18.07 -6.11 2.87
N GLY A 44 -17.66 -5.48 3.98
CA GLY A 44 -18.50 -4.59 4.77
C GLY A 44 -18.97 -3.35 3.99
N VAL A 45 -18.07 -2.73 3.22
CA VAL A 45 -18.40 -1.60 2.32
C VAL A 45 -19.41 -2.05 1.26
N THR A 46 -19.21 -3.21 0.64
CA THR A 46 -20.13 -3.77 -0.37
C THR A 46 -21.55 -3.96 0.19
N TYR A 47 -21.68 -4.46 1.41
CA TYR A 47 -22.97 -4.61 2.09
C TYR A 47 -23.64 -3.26 2.38
N ALA A 48 -22.90 -2.29 2.92
CA ALA A 48 -23.42 -0.96 3.21
C ALA A 48 -23.82 -0.19 1.93
N ALA A 49 -23.01 -0.31 0.87
CA ALA A 49 -23.27 0.28 -0.44
C ALA A 49 -24.60 -0.19 -1.03
N LYS A 50 -24.90 -1.51 -0.96
CA LYS A 50 -26.19 -2.04 -1.40
C LYS A 50 -27.36 -1.36 -0.70
N GLY A 51 -27.33 -1.25 0.63
CA GLY A 51 -28.40 -0.61 1.40
C GLY A 51 -28.61 0.88 1.05
N TYR A 52 -27.52 1.59 0.74
CA TYR A 52 -27.59 2.97 0.24
C TYR A 52 -28.21 3.05 -1.17
N PHE A 53 -27.86 2.13 -2.09
CA PHE A 53 -28.45 2.11 -3.43
C PHE A 53 -29.93 1.70 -3.42
N ASP A 54 -30.32 0.73 -2.58
CA ASP A 54 -31.71 0.34 -2.36
C ASP A 54 -32.55 1.56 -1.87
N ALA A 55 -32.01 2.35 -0.94
CA ALA A 55 -32.66 3.57 -0.47
C ALA A 55 -32.73 4.67 -1.53
N LEU A 56 -31.70 4.81 -2.38
CA LEU A 56 -31.68 5.76 -3.50
C LEU A 56 -32.74 5.40 -4.56
N VAL A 57 -32.94 4.12 -4.86
CA VAL A 57 -34.05 3.63 -5.70
C VAL A 57 -35.39 4.02 -5.08
N LYS A 58 -35.57 3.89 -3.75
CA LYS A 58 -36.84 4.27 -3.11
C LYS A 58 -37.15 5.78 -3.22
N MET A 59 -36.13 6.64 -3.24
CA MET A 59 -36.32 8.06 -3.56
C MET A 59 -36.69 8.28 -5.03
N GLY A 60 -36.17 7.45 -5.94
CA GLY A 60 -36.56 7.44 -7.36
C GLY A 60 -38.04 7.12 -7.57
N GLU A 61 -38.57 6.10 -6.89
CA GLU A 61 -40.00 5.73 -6.93
C GLU A 61 -40.90 6.93 -6.55
N LEU A 62 -40.60 7.60 -5.44
CA LEU A 62 -41.35 8.77 -4.97
C LEU A 62 -41.30 9.94 -5.97
N ALA A 63 -40.17 10.13 -6.68
CA ALA A 63 -40.04 11.14 -7.71
C ALA A 63 -40.85 10.78 -8.98
N SER A 64 -40.82 9.51 -9.44
CA SER A 64 -41.61 9.03 -10.58
C SER A 64 -43.13 9.07 -10.35
N GLU A 65 -43.58 8.90 -9.11
CA GLU A 65 -44.98 9.05 -8.70
C GLU A 65 -45.43 10.51 -8.59
N SER A 66 -44.51 11.44 -8.33
CA SER A 66 -44.80 12.87 -8.13
C SER A 66 -45.43 13.57 -9.34
N GLN A 67 -46.14 14.67 -9.13
CA GLN A 67 -46.68 15.47 -10.24
C GLN A 67 -45.62 16.35 -10.92
N GLY A 68 -44.60 16.79 -10.17
CA GLY A 68 -43.62 17.79 -10.61
C GLY A 68 -42.30 17.23 -11.16
N SER A 69 -41.87 16.04 -10.73
CA SER A 69 -40.44 15.66 -10.75
C SER A 69 -40.18 14.27 -11.32
N LYS A 70 -41.05 13.77 -12.21
CA LYS A 70 -41.00 12.39 -12.73
C LYS A 70 -39.66 12.04 -13.40
N GLU A 71 -39.13 12.96 -14.18
CA GLU A 71 -37.83 12.87 -14.85
C GLU A 71 -36.65 12.76 -13.86
N LEU A 72 -36.79 13.23 -12.62
CA LEU A 72 -35.78 13.04 -11.57
C LEU A 72 -35.81 11.62 -10.99
N GLY A 73 -36.93 10.90 -11.08
CA GLY A 73 -37.00 9.48 -10.73
C GLY A 73 -36.12 8.63 -11.65
N ASP A 74 -36.22 8.85 -12.95
CA ASP A 74 -35.37 8.19 -13.96
C ASP A 74 -33.89 8.53 -13.80
N VAL A 75 -33.56 9.72 -13.29
CA VAL A 75 -32.19 10.10 -12.91
C VAL A 75 -31.72 9.31 -11.69
N LEU A 76 -32.50 9.25 -10.62
CA LEU A 76 -32.17 8.52 -9.38
C LEU A 76 -32.00 7.00 -9.63
N PHE A 77 -32.85 6.41 -10.46
CA PHE A 77 -32.70 5.01 -10.90
C PHE A 77 -31.40 4.79 -11.68
N GLN A 78 -31.05 5.70 -12.60
CA GLN A 78 -29.79 5.62 -13.34
C GLN A 78 -28.56 5.79 -12.45
N MET A 79 -28.62 6.65 -11.43
CA MET A 79 -27.55 6.81 -10.44
C MET A 79 -27.34 5.51 -9.65
N ALA A 80 -28.42 4.89 -9.16
CA ALA A 80 -28.36 3.62 -8.44
C ALA A 80 -27.80 2.47 -9.31
N GLU A 81 -28.21 2.36 -10.58
CA GLU A 81 -27.71 1.30 -11.48
C GLU A 81 -26.24 1.53 -11.91
N VAL A 82 -25.81 2.77 -12.16
CA VAL A 82 -24.38 3.07 -12.38
C VAL A 82 -23.55 2.67 -11.16
N HIS A 83 -24.01 3.03 -9.96
CA HIS A 83 -23.37 2.60 -8.71
C HIS A 83 -23.32 1.07 -8.58
N ARG A 84 -24.40 0.36 -8.93
CA ARG A 84 -24.45 -1.10 -8.88
C ARG A 84 -23.48 -1.76 -9.86
N GLN A 85 -23.33 -1.22 -11.08
CA GLN A 85 -22.33 -1.72 -12.05
C GLN A 85 -20.89 -1.51 -11.57
N ILE A 86 -20.61 -0.36 -10.94
CA ILE A 86 -19.30 -0.08 -10.32
C ILE A 86 -19.04 -1.04 -9.15
N GLN A 87 -20.06 -1.31 -8.32
CA GLN A 87 -19.97 -2.24 -7.19
C GLN A 87 -19.77 -3.70 -7.64
N ASN A 88 -20.40 -4.14 -8.73
CA ASN A 88 -20.14 -5.46 -9.31
C ASN A 88 -18.67 -5.61 -9.72
N GLN A 89 -18.08 -4.57 -10.33
CA GLN A 89 -16.67 -4.58 -10.74
C GLN A 89 -15.70 -4.58 -9.53
N LEU A 90 -16.11 -3.98 -8.40
CA LEU A 90 -15.40 -4.08 -7.12
C LEU A 90 -15.46 -5.49 -6.53
N GLU A 91 -16.60 -6.18 -6.65
CA GLU A 91 -16.68 -7.59 -6.24
C GLU A 91 -15.79 -8.51 -7.07
N GLU A 92 -15.65 -8.27 -8.39
CA GLU A 92 -14.70 -9.02 -9.23
C GLU A 92 -13.25 -8.80 -8.80
N MET A 93 -12.88 -7.55 -8.48
CA MET A 93 -11.58 -7.23 -7.87
C MET A 93 -11.37 -7.96 -6.54
N LEU A 94 -12.40 -8.01 -5.68
CA LEU A 94 -12.35 -8.71 -4.39
C LEU A 94 -12.21 -10.24 -4.55
N LYS A 95 -12.93 -10.83 -5.52
CA LYS A 95 -12.83 -12.26 -5.89
C LYS A 95 -11.44 -12.59 -6.43
N SER A 96 -10.84 -11.70 -7.23
CA SER A 96 -9.45 -11.80 -7.71
C SER A 96 -8.45 -11.71 -6.54
N PHE A 97 -8.61 -10.73 -5.63
CA PHE A 97 -7.77 -10.57 -4.43
C PHE A 97 -7.77 -11.82 -3.53
N HIS A 98 -8.93 -12.43 -3.29
CA HIS A 98 -9.02 -13.67 -2.51
C HIS A 98 -8.33 -14.84 -3.22
N ASN A 99 -8.75 -15.16 -4.45
CA ASN A 99 -8.39 -16.41 -5.13
C ASN A 99 -6.99 -16.38 -5.75
N GLU A 100 -6.50 -15.24 -6.23
CA GLU A 100 -5.22 -15.13 -6.94
C GLU A 100 -4.07 -14.70 -6.01
N LEU A 101 -4.36 -13.88 -5.00
CA LEU A 101 -3.36 -13.36 -4.07
C LEU A 101 -3.42 -14.09 -2.71
N LEU A 102 -4.50 -13.97 -1.94
CA LEU A 102 -4.53 -14.48 -0.56
C LEU A 102 -4.37 -16.01 -0.51
N ALA A 103 -5.21 -16.74 -1.24
CA ALA A 103 -5.21 -18.20 -1.25
C ALA A 103 -3.88 -18.79 -1.78
N GLN A 104 -3.28 -18.17 -2.81
CA GLN A 104 -2.03 -18.68 -3.40
C GLN A 104 -0.80 -18.39 -2.54
N LEU A 105 -0.77 -17.25 -1.84
CA LEU A 105 0.30 -16.94 -0.88
C LEU A 105 0.20 -17.83 0.37
N GLU A 106 -1.02 -18.08 0.86
CA GLU A 106 -1.27 -18.99 1.99
C GLU A 106 -0.90 -20.43 1.65
N GLN A 107 -1.31 -20.93 0.48
CA GLN A 107 -0.90 -22.27 0.00
C GLN A 107 0.62 -22.39 -0.14
N LYS A 108 1.30 -21.36 -0.67
CA LYS A 108 2.77 -21.39 -0.76
C LYS A 108 3.43 -21.45 0.61
N VAL A 109 3.13 -20.51 1.51
CA VAL A 109 3.86 -20.37 2.79
C VAL A 109 3.69 -21.57 3.73
N GLU A 110 2.65 -22.38 3.53
CA GLU A 110 2.39 -23.63 4.29
C GLU A 110 3.12 -24.88 3.73
N LEU A 111 3.49 -24.85 2.45
CA LEU A 111 4.40 -25.83 1.85
C LEU A 111 5.87 -25.43 2.05
N ASP A 112 6.14 -24.12 2.04
CA ASP A 112 7.48 -23.56 1.95
C ASP A 112 8.38 -23.88 3.16
N ALA A 113 7.82 -23.87 4.37
CA ALA A 113 8.56 -24.18 5.60
C ALA A 113 9.16 -25.60 5.58
N ARG A 114 8.45 -26.59 5.02
CA ARG A 114 8.93 -27.97 4.86
C ARG A 114 9.96 -28.07 3.74
N TYR A 115 9.72 -27.39 2.63
CA TYR A 115 10.63 -27.36 1.47
C TYR A 115 12.00 -26.75 1.84
N LEU A 116 12.02 -25.55 2.44
CA LEU A 116 13.26 -24.86 2.81
C LEU A 116 14.08 -25.62 3.84
N SER A 117 13.41 -26.20 4.86
CA SER A 117 14.08 -27.04 5.87
C SER A 117 14.79 -28.25 5.24
N ALA A 118 14.15 -28.90 4.25
CA ALA A 118 14.74 -30.01 3.54
C ALA A 118 15.88 -29.57 2.59
N ALA A 119 15.71 -28.45 1.88
CA ALA A 119 16.70 -27.90 0.97
C ALA A 119 18.00 -27.46 1.70
N LEU A 120 17.87 -26.72 2.80
CA LEU A 120 19.00 -26.32 3.64
C LEU A 120 19.72 -27.53 4.23
N LYS A 121 18.98 -28.49 4.80
CA LYS A 121 19.57 -29.71 5.38
C LYS A 121 20.31 -30.55 4.33
N LYS A 122 19.77 -30.65 3.11
CA LYS A 122 20.46 -31.32 1.98
C LYS A 122 21.78 -30.61 1.67
N TYR A 123 21.73 -29.30 1.47
CA TYR A 123 22.92 -28.48 1.18
C TYR A 123 24.01 -28.60 2.26
N GLN A 124 23.64 -28.50 3.54
CA GLN A 124 24.57 -28.67 4.67
C GLN A 124 25.21 -30.06 4.71
N THR A 125 24.45 -31.11 4.36
CA THR A 125 24.94 -32.50 4.39
C THR A 125 25.92 -32.77 3.24
N GLU A 126 25.61 -32.30 2.03
CA GLU A 126 26.44 -32.48 0.84
C GLU A 126 27.70 -31.59 0.87
N GLN A 127 27.60 -30.33 1.33
CA GLN A 127 28.75 -29.44 1.54
C GLN A 127 29.73 -30.06 2.55
N ARG A 128 29.24 -30.54 3.70
CA ARG A 128 30.08 -31.18 4.72
C ARG A 128 30.73 -32.45 4.18
N SER A 129 29.97 -33.30 3.49
CA SER A 129 30.51 -34.53 2.90
C SER A 129 31.63 -34.26 1.89
N LYS A 130 31.57 -33.15 1.13
CA LYS A 130 32.66 -32.72 0.23
C LYS A 130 33.85 -32.15 1.01
N GLY A 131 33.62 -31.37 2.08
CA GLY A 131 34.66 -30.90 3.01
C GLY A 131 35.43 -32.05 3.67
N ASP A 132 34.72 -32.98 4.33
CA ASP A 132 35.29 -34.17 4.96
C ASP A 132 36.12 -35.01 3.96
N ALA A 133 35.65 -35.13 2.72
CA ALA A 133 36.34 -35.86 1.66
C ALA A 133 37.62 -35.15 1.17
N LEU A 134 37.65 -33.81 1.18
CA LEU A 134 38.82 -32.99 0.87
C LEU A 134 39.86 -33.07 2.00
N ASP A 135 39.45 -32.81 3.23
CA ASP A 135 40.31 -32.82 4.43
C ASP A 135 40.96 -34.19 4.64
N LYS A 136 40.21 -35.28 4.42
CA LYS A 136 40.75 -36.64 4.44
C LYS A 136 41.86 -36.84 3.40
N CYS A 137 41.73 -36.26 2.21
CA CYS A 137 42.78 -36.31 1.19
C CYS A 137 44.00 -35.45 1.56
N GLN A 138 43.80 -34.25 2.08
CA GLN A 138 44.88 -33.40 2.59
C GLN A 138 45.65 -34.07 3.74
N ALA A 139 44.93 -34.75 4.65
CA ALA A 139 45.52 -35.51 5.76
C ALA A 139 46.37 -36.69 5.27
N GLU A 140 45.95 -37.44 4.25
CA GLU A 140 46.77 -38.52 3.68
C GLU A 140 48.00 -37.99 2.92
N LEU A 141 47.91 -36.87 2.19
CA LEU A 141 49.09 -36.22 1.61
C LEU A 141 50.08 -35.76 2.70
N LYS A 142 49.58 -35.17 3.79
CA LYS A 142 50.39 -34.74 4.94
C LYS A 142 51.06 -35.93 5.65
N LYS A 143 50.38 -37.07 5.75
CA LYS A 143 50.96 -38.34 6.23
C LYS A 143 52.00 -38.90 5.26
N LEU A 144 51.78 -38.82 3.95
CA LEU A 144 52.72 -39.30 2.94
C LEU A 144 54.02 -38.47 2.95
N ARG A 145 53.91 -37.14 2.99
CA ARG A 145 55.06 -36.21 3.11
C ARG A 145 55.89 -36.46 4.37
N LYS A 146 55.25 -36.81 5.49
CA LYS A 146 55.97 -37.20 6.72
C LYS A 146 56.66 -38.57 6.63
N LYS A 147 56.31 -39.41 5.64
CA LYS A 147 56.95 -40.71 5.36
C LYS A 147 58.00 -40.65 4.23
N SER A 148 57.92 -39.69 3.31
CA SER A 148 58.93 -39.48 2.26
C SER A 148 60.18 -38.77 2.81
N GLN A 149 60.02 -37.89 3.80
CA GLN A 149 61.11 -37.34 4.62
C GLN A 149 61.94 -38.47 5.28
N GLY A 150 63.20 -38.63 4.84
CA GLY A 150 64.10 -39.70 5.31
C GLY A 150 64.07 -41.01 4.50
N SER A 151 63.28 -41.09 3.42
CA SER A 151 63.26 -42.25 2.52
C SER A 151 64.56 -42.38 1.72
N LYS A 152 65.16 -43.59 1.68
CA LYS A 152 66.28 -43.92 0.78
C LYS A 152 65.90 -44.01 -0.71
N ASN A 153 64.62 -43.89 -1.06
CA ASN A 153 64.15 -44.01 -2.44
C ASN A 153 63.06 -42.95 -2.71
N PRO A 154 63.44 -41.71 -3.10
CA PRO A 154 62.52 -40.57 -3.19
C PRO A 154 61.50 -40.69 -4.34
N GLN A 155 61.92 -41.10 -5.54
CA GLN A 155 61.07 -41.21 -6.72
C GLN A 155 59.79 -42.01 -6.44
N LYS A 156 59.89 -43.13 -5.70
CA LYS A 156 58.75 -44.00 -5.35
C LYS A 156 57.62 -43.30 -4.55
N TYR A 157 57.91 -42.16 -3.93
CA TYR A 157 56.92 -41.33 -3.23
C TYR A 157 56.37 -40.20 -4.10
N SER A 158 57.15 -39.73 -5.09
CA SER A 158 56.80 -38.60 -5.98
C SER A 158 55.47 -38.83 -6.71
N ASP A 159 55.32 -39.96 -7.40
CA ASP A 159 54.13 -40.28 -8.20
C ASP A 159 52.86 -40.31 -7.33
N LYS A 160 53.00 -40.79 -6.08
CA LYS A 160 51.89 -40.89 -5.13
C LYS A 160 51.60 -39.56 -4.42
N GLU A 161 52.60 -38.69 -4.23
CA GLU A 161 52.36 -37.31 -3.81
C GLU A 161 51.63 -36.53 -4.91
N LEU A 162 52.01 -36.72 -6.18
CA LEU A 162 51.33 -36.10 -7.34
C LEU A 162 49.85 -36.54 -7.43
N GLN A 163 49.58 -37.85 -7.39
CA GLN A 163 48.20 -38.38 -7.37
C GLN A 163 47.34 -37.78 -6.25
N TYR A 164 47.91 -37.53 -5.06
CA TYR A 164 47.19 -36.87 -3.98
C TYR A 164 47.02 -35.36 -4.20
N ILE A 165 47.97 -34.67 -4.82
CA ILE A 165 47.83 -33.25 -5.20
C ILE A 165 46.69 -33.09 -6.21
N ASP A 166 46.64 -33.93 -7.24
CA ASP A 166 45.58 -33.91 -8.26
C ASP A 166 44.21 -34.23 -7.64
N ALA A 167 44.14 -35.24 -6.77
CA ALA A 167 42.90 -35.59 -6.05
C ALA A 167 42.44 -34.49 -5.07
N ILE A 168 43.36 -33.73 -4.46
CA ILE A 168 43.02 -32.56 -3.64
C ILE A 168 42.51 -31.42 -4.52
N SER A 169 43.19 -31.13 -5.64
CA SER A 169 42.78 -30.10 -6.60
C SER A 169 41.38 -30.36 -7.15
N SER A 170 41.12 -31.59 -7.60
CA SER A 170 39.81 -32.05 -8.07
C SER A 170 38.72 -31.89 -7.00
N LYS A 171 38.95 -32.39 -5.77
CA LYS A 171 37.99 -32.29 -4.66
C LYS A 171 37.75 -30.85 -4.20
N GLN A 172 38.77 -30.00 -4.27
CA GLN A 172 38.65 -28.59 -3.92
C GLN A 172 37.80 -27.86 -4.96
N GLY A 173 38.02 -28.08 -6.25
CA GLY A 173 37.16 -27.57 -7.32
C GLY A 173 35.71 -28.06 -7.19
N GLU A 174 35.53 -29.34 -6.85
CA GLU A 174 34.22 -29.94 -6.56
C GLU A 174 33.48 -29.30 -5.38
N LEU A 175 34.20 -28.82 -4.36
CA LEU A 175 33.64 -28.13 -3.18
C LEU A 175 33.36 -26.66 -3.50
N GLU A 176 34.30 -25.96 -4.12
CA GLU A 176 34.16 -24.54 -4.50
C GLU A 176 33.02 -24.36 -5.53
N SER A 177 32.86 -25.28 -6.49
CA SER A 177 31.69 -25.30 -7.40
C SER A 177 30.39 -25.56 -6.64
N TYR A 178 30.34 -26.57 -5.76
CA TYR A 178 29.13 -26.91 -5.02
C TYR A 178 28.66 -25.76 -4.11
N VAL A 179 29.58 -25.05 -3.48
CA VAL A 179 29.27 -23.86 -2.67
C VAL A 179 28.77 -22.71 -3.55
N SER A 180 29.39 -22.46 -4.71
CA SER A 180 28.98 -21.43 -5.68
C SER A 180 27.57 -21.67 -6.23
N ASP A 181 27.27 -22.89 -6.64
CA ASP A 181 25.96 -23.27 -7.16
C ASP A 181 24.90 -23.34 -6.05
N GLY A 182 25.29 -23.72 -4.83
CA GLY A 182 24.44 -23.63 -3.64
C GLY A 182 24.03 -22.19 -3.33
N TYR A 183 24.97 -21.25 -3.36
CA TYR A 183 24.70 -19.82 -3.14
C TYR A 183 23.82 -19.23 -4.25
N ARG A 184 24.12 -19.52 -5.52
CA ARG A 184 23.27 -19.17 -6.68
C ARG A 184 21.85 -19.69 -6.50
N THR A 185 21.70 -20.93 -6.03
CA THR A 185 20.39 -21.55 -5.80
C THR A 185 19.63 -20.85 -4.68
N ALA A 186 20.27 -20.54 -3.55
CA ALA A 186 19.63 -19.85 -2.43
C ALA A 186 19.15 -18.43 -2.82
N LEU A 187 19.98 -17.63 -3.52
CA LEU A 187 19.57 -16.33 -4.06
C LEU A 187 18.44 -16.43 -5.08
N THR A 188 18.42 -17.50 -5.88
CA THR A 188 17.33 -17.78 -6.83
C THR A 188 16.03 -18.12 -6.09
N GLU A 189 16.10 -18.87 -5.00
CA GLU A 189 14.96 -19.19 -4.14
C GLU A 189 14.40 -17.94 -3.43
N GLU A 190 15.25 -17.08 -2.87
CA GLU A 190 14.84 -15.78 -2.32
C GLU A 190 14.12 -14.93 -3.39
N ARG A 191 14.76 -14.75 -4.55
CA ARG A 191 14.21 -13.96 -5.66
C ARG A 191 12.87 -14.53 -6.17
N ARG A 192 12.72 -15.86 -6.26
CA ARG A 192 11.46 -16.52 -6.68
C ARG A 192 10.29 -16.15 -5.79
N ARG A 193 10.49 -16.05 -4.47
CA ARG A 193 9.43 -15.71 -3.50
C ARG A 193 9.01 -14.25 -3.60
N LEU A 194 9.98 -13.34 -3.72
CA LEU A 194 9.71 -11.92 -3.95
C LEU A 194 9.01 -11.68 -5.31
N CYS A 195 9.49 -12.31 -6.38
CA CYS A 195 8.85 -12.21 -7.70
C CYS A 195 7.41 -12.74 -7.69
N PHE A 196 7.11 -13.84 -6.98
CA PHE A 196 5.75 -14.36 -6.86
C PHE A 196 4.81 -13.40 -6.12
N LEU A 197 5.28 -12.75 -5.04
CA LEU A 197 4.51 -11.72 -4.34
C LEU A 197 4.18 -10.53 -5.25
N VAL A 198 5.16 -10.06 -6.03
CA VAL A 198 4.98 -8.97 -7.01
C VAL A 198 4.02 -9.38 -8.12
N GLU A 199 4.14 -10.61 -8.66
CA GLU A 199 3.24 -11.16 -9.67
C GLU A 199 1.77 -11.11 -9.23
N LYS A 200 1.47 -11.50 -7.98
CA LYS A 200 0.09 -11.48 -7.47
C LYS A 200 -0.42 -10.07 -7.18
N GLN A 201 0.45 -9.17 -6.73
CA GLN A 201 0.10 -7.75 -6.62
C GLN A 201 -0.21 -7.14 -8.00
N CYS A 202 0.55 -7.49 -9.05
CA CYS A 202 0.26 -7.03 -10.41
C CYS A 202 -1.08 -7.57 -10.96
N ALA A 203 -1.46 -8.82 -10.64
CA ALA A 203 -2.76 -9.37 -11.00
C ALA A 203 -3.91 -8.57 -10.36
N VAL A 204 -3.84 -8.34 -9.05
CA VAL A 204 -4.84 -7.54 -8.32
C VAL A 204 -4.88 -6.09 -8.80
N ALA A 205 -3.72 -5.46 -9.02
CA ALA A 205 -3.65 -4.10 -9.54
C ALA A 205 -4.28 -3.94 -10.94
N LYS A 206 -4.21 -4.98 -11.79
CA LYS A 206 -4.91 -5.03 -13.08
C LYS A 206 -6.43 -5.08 -12.90
N SER A 207 -6.92 -5.89 -11.96
CA SER A 207 -8.35 -5.94 -11.60
C SER A 207 -8.83 -4.60 -11.03
N SER A 208 -8.02 -3.93 -10.20
CA SER A 208 -8.31 -2.57 -9.70
C SER A 208 -8.31 -1.52 -10.80
N ALA A 209 -7.41 -1.63 -11.79
CA ALA A 209 -7.41 -0.74 -12.95
C ALA A 209 -8.70 -0.88 -13.78
N ALA A 210 -9.22 -2.09 -13.95
CA ALA A 210 -10.52 -2.32 -14.60
C ALA A 210 -11.67 -1.69 -13.81
N TYR A 211 -11.70 -1.86 -12.49
CA TYR A 211 -12.67 -1.21 -11.59
C TYR A 211 -12.65 0.33 -11.74
N HIS A 212 -11.48 0.96 -11.62
CA HIS A 212 -11.36 2.42 -11.76
C HIS A 212 -11.71 2.91 -13.18
N ALA A 213 -11.33 2.16 -14.22
CA ALA A 213 -11.69 2.48 -15.60
C ALA A 213 -13.22 2.44 -15.81
N LYS A 214 -13.90 1.41 -15.29
CA LYS A 214 -15.36 1.26 -15.40
C LYS A 214 -16.11 2.37 -14.66
N GLY A 215 -15.65 2.73 -13.45
CA GLY A 215 -16.18 3.88 -12.72
C GLY A 215 -16.01 5.20 -13.47
N LYS A 216 -14.84 5.44 -14.05
CA LYS A 216 -14.58 6.63 -14.87
C LYS A 216 -15.48 6.68 -16.11
N GLU A 217 -15.62 5.57 -16.84
CA GLU A 217 -16.44 5.47 -18.05
C GLU A 217 -17.90 5.82 -17.77
N LEU A 218 -18.54 5.12 -16.84
CA LEU A 218 -19.97 5.28 -16.54
C LEU A 218 -20.28 6.68 -16.00
N LEU A 219 -19.47 7.20 -15.08
CA LEU A 219 -19.69 8.52 -14.48
C LEU A 219 -19.45 9.65 -15.49
N ALA A 220 -18.41 9.56 -16.34
CA ALA A 220 -18.16 10.56 -17.37
C ALA A 220 -19.29 10.64 -18.41
N GLN A 221 -19.93 9.50 -18.74
CA GLN A 221 -21.07 9.48 -19.65
C GLN A 221 -22.36 10.06 -19.03
N LYS A 222 -22.60 9.81 -17.74
CA LYS A 222 -23.91 10.08 -17.11
C LYS A 222 -23.98 11.37 -16.28
N LEU A 223 -22.89 11.78 -15.63
CA LEU A 223 -22.88 12.94 -14.72
C LEU A 223 -23.40 14.25 -15.36
N PRO A 224 -23.05 14.62 -16.61
CA PRO A 224 -23.56 15.85 -17.22
C PRO A 224 -25.09 15.85 -17.42
N LEU A 225 -25.67 14.67 -17.70
CA LEU A 225 -27.12 14.52 -17.87
C LEU A 225 -27.85 14.67 -16.54
N TRP A 226 -27.29 14.11 -15.45
CA TRP A 226 -27.83 14.26 -14.11
C TRP A 226 -27.76 15.71 -13.62
N GLN A 227 -26.65 16.41 -13.89
CA GLN A 227 -26.50 17.84 -13.58
C GLN A 227 -27.49 18.71 -14.34
N GLN A 228 -27.74 18.42 -15.63
CA GLN A 228 -28.70 19.17 -16.44
C GLN A 228 -30.16 18.95 -15.99
N ALA A 229 -30.49 17.74 -15.50
CA ALA A 229 -31.85 17.42 -15.07
C ALA A 229 -32.31 18.20 -13.82
N CYS A 230 -31.40 18.54 -12.90
CA CYS A 230 -31.71 19.33 -11.70
C CYS A 230 -31.36 20.83 -11.84
N ALA A 231 -31.02 21.31 -13.04
CA ALA A 231 -30.56 22.68 -13.26
C ALA A 231 -31.63 23.78 -13.10
N ASP A 232 -32.92 23.44 -13.23
CA ASP A 232 -34.05 24.33 -12.92
C ASP A 232 -34.99 23.72 -11.87
N PRO A 233 -34.79 24.03 -10.57
CA PRO A 233 -35.67 23.58 -9.49
C PRO A 233 -37.08 24.18 -9.53
N ASN A 234 -37.34 25.19 -10.36
CA ASN A 234 -38.63 25.89 -10.44
C ASN A 234 -39.46 25.45 -11.66
N LYS A 235 -38.98 24.50 -12.46
CA LYS A 235 -39.63 23.98 -13.65
C LYS A 235 -41.03 23.43 -13.33
N VAL A 236 -42.07 24.12 -13.80
CA VAL A 236 -43.47 23.66 -13.69
C VAL A 236 -43.82 22.77 -14.90
N PRO A 237 -44.37 21.56 -14.72
CA PRO A 237 -44.76 20.70 -15.83
C PRO A 237 -45.84 21.33 -16.73
N ASP A 238 -45.74 21.13 -18.04
CA ASP A 238 -46.65 21.72 -19.04
C ASP A 238 -48.13 21.46 -18.73
N ARG A 239 -48.47 20.26 -18.21
CA ARG A 239 -49.85 19.93 -17.81
C ARG A 239 -50.37 20.81 -16.68
N ALA A 240 -49.52 21.18 -15.72
CA ALA A 240 -49.89 22.10 -14.64
C ALA A 240 -50.02 23.54 -15.17
N VAL A 241 -49.12 23.96 -16.09
CA VAL A 241 -49.23 25.25 -16.79
C VAL A 241 -50.55 25.35 -17.56
N GLN A 242 -50.92 24.32 -18.32
CA GLN A 242 -52.18 24.25 -19.07
C GLN A 242 -53.41 24.31 -18.17
N LEU A 243 -53.40 23.61 -17.02
CA LEU A 243 -54.51 23.68 -16.04
C LEU A 243 -54.66 25.08 -15.42
N MET A 244 -53.55 25.75 -15.09
CA MET A 244 -53.58 27.13 -14.61
C MET A 244 -54.08 28.10 -15.67
N GLN A 245 -53.68 27.92 -16.94
CA GLN A 245 -54.18 28.72 -18.07
C GLN A 245 -55.67 28.52 -18.30
N GLN A 246 -56.18 27.28 -18.23
CA GLN A 246 -57.61 26.98 -18.36
C GLN A 246 -58.44 27.65 -17.26
N MET A 247 -57.98 27.63 -16.00
CA MET A 247 -58.63 28.33 -14.88
C MET A 247 -58.61 29.86 -15.05
N ALA A 248 -57.55 30.42 -15.63
CA ALA A 248 -57.50 31.85 -15.97
C ALA A 248 -58.48 32.20 -17.10
N SER A 249 -58.62 31.34 -18.11
CA SER A 249 -59.55 31.53 -19.23
C SER A 249 -61.03 31.34 -18.85
N SER A 250 -61.35 30.44 -17.91
CA SER A 250 -62.74 30.20 -17.49
C SER A 250 -63.38 31.39 -16.77
N ASN A 251 -62.58 32.30 -16.22
CA ASN A 251 -63.05 33.53 -15.57
C ASN A 251 -63.20 34.71 -16.55
N GLY A 252 -63.21 34.46 -17.86
CA GLY A 252 -63.27 35.46 -18.94
C GLY A 252 -64.58 36.24 -19.09
N ALA A 253 -65.38 36.41 -18.03
CA ALA A 253 -66.60 37.21 -18.04
C ALA A 253 -66.75 38.04 -16.74
N ILE A 254 -66.93 39.35 -16.92
CA ILE A 254 -67.16 40.43 -15.91
C ILE A 254 -65.89 41.19 -15.44
N LEU A 255 -65.54 42.19 -16.26
CA LEU A 255 -64.96 43.52 -15.96
C LEU A 255 -63.62 43.67 -15.17
N PRO A 256 -62.82 44.73 -15.47
CA PRO A 256 -61.47 44.90 -14.92
C PRO A 256 -61.46 45.54 -13.52
N GLY A 257 -61.28 44.73 -12.48
CA GLY A 257 -60.90 45.20 -11.13
C GLY A 257 -59.38 45.23 -10.95
N ALA A 258 -58.79 46.41 -10.78
CA ALA A 258 -57.34 46.55 -10.55
C ALA A 258 -56.96 46.12 -9.13
N LEU A 259 -56.42 44.91 -8.97
CA LEU A 259 -55.83 44.41 -7.72
C LEU A 259 -54.41 43.89 -7.99
N SER A 260 -53.47 44.33 -7.15
CA SER A 260 -52.04 44.06 -7.29
C SER A 260 -51.69 42.58 -7.44
N ALA A 261 -50.77 42.30 -8.36
CA ALA A 261 -50.03 41.03 -8.38
C ALA A 261 -49.10 40.96 -7.16
N SER A 262 -49.64 40.53 -6.02
CA SER A 262 -48.87 40.26 -4.81
C SER A 262 -47.85 39.16 -5.08
N LYS A 263 -46.58 39.55 -5.27
CA LYS A 263 -45.46 38.62 -5.37
C LYS A 263 -45.29 37.86 -4.06
N SER A 264 -45.88 36.67 -3.96
CA SER A 264 -45.67 35.74 -2.85
C SER A 264 -44.29 35.12 -2.93
N ASN A 265 -43.25 35.94 -2.68
CA ASN A 265 -41.87 35.50 -2.51
C ASN A 265 -41.75 34.71 -1.20
N LEU A 266 -42.22 33.45 -1.19
CA LEU A 266 -41.91 32.49 -0.14
C LEU A 266 -40.47 31.98 -0.30
N VAL A 267 -39.52 32.90 -0.12
CA VAL A 267 -38.11 32.58 0.04
C VAL A 267 -37.96 31.86 1.39
N ILE A 268 -37.69 30.56 1.36
CA ILE A 268 -37.47 29.76 2.56
C ILE A 268 -36.06 30.06 3.09
N SER A 269 -35.90 31.21 3.75
CA SER A 269 -34.61 31.65 4.33
C SER A 269 -34.74 32.53 5.57
N ASP A 270 -35.84 33.28 5.75
CA ASP A 270 -36.03 34.11 6.95
C ASP A 270 -36.55 33.30 8.15
N PRO A 271 -35.89 33.36 9.33
CA PRO A 271 -36.39 32.72 10.55
C PRO A 271 -37.58 33.51 11.13
N ILE A 272 -38.60 32.79 11.60
CA ILE A 272 -39.86 33.37 12.13
C ILE A 272 -39.57 34.35 13.29
N PRO A 273 -39.96 35.64 13.17
CA PRO A 273 -39.80 36.61 14.24
C PRO A 273 -40.49 36.16 15.54
N GLY A 274 -39.72 36.01 16.62
CA GLY A 274 -40.21 35.59 17.93
C GLY A 274 -39.92 34.13 18.30
N ALA A 275 -39.42 33.29 17.38
CA ALA A 275 -38.94 31.96 17.73
C ALA A 275 -37.63 32.05 18.54
N LYS A 276 -37.61 31.54 19.78
CA LYS A 276 -36.37 31.39 20.55
C LYS A 276 -35.50 30.28 19.93
N PRO A 277 -34.20 30.51 19.68
CA PRO A 277 -33.31 29.44 19.23
C PRO A 277 -33.28 28.28 20.24
N LEU A 278 -33.33 27.05 19.73
CA LEU A 278 -33.03 25.87 20.55
C LEU A 278 -31.52 25.86 20.88
N PRO A 279 -31.11 25.40 22.09
CA PRO A 279 -29.69 25.32 22.43
C PRO A 279 -28.94 24.37 21.49
N VAL A 280 -27.94 24.88 20.79
CA VAL A 280 -27.05 24.07 19.94
C VAL A 280 -26.13 23.23 20.85
N PRO A 281 -25.95 21.92 20.60
CA PRO A 281 -24.98 21.11 21.33
C PRO A 281 -23.55 21.69 21.24
N PRO A 282 -22.73 21.59 22.30
CA PRO A 282 -21.41 22.26 22.36
C PRO A 282 -20.47 21.94 21.20
N GLU A 283 -20.60 20.75 20.60
CA GLU A 283 -19.70 20.22 19.57
C GLU A 283 -19.81 20.94 18.21
N LEU A 284 -20.88 21.71 17.96
CA LEU A 284 -21.12 22.37 16.66
C LEU A 284 -20.83 23.87 16.63
N ALA A 285 -20.54 24.49 17.78
CA ALA A 285 -20.27 25.92 17.88
C ALA A 285 -19.12 26.46 16.96
N PRO A 286 -18.01 25.73 16.71
CA PRO A 286 -16.87 26.28 15.95
C PRO A 286 -17.12 26.53 14.45
N PHE A 287 -18.16 25.94 13.85
CA PHE A 287 -18.33 25.93 12.39
C PHE A 287 -19.28 27.01 11.84
N VAL A 288 -20.16 27.58 12.67
CA VAL A 288 -21.19 28.54 12.21
C VAL A 288 -20.58 29.91 11.84
N GLY A 289 -19.54 30.34 12.55
CA GLY A 289 -18.99 31.70 12.46
C GLY A 289 -18.05 32.02 11.29
N ARG A 290 -18.08 31.27 10.17
CA ARG A 290 -17.12 31.44 9.05
C ARG A 290 -17.72 31.72 7.66
N LEU A 291 -19.03 31.90 7.54
CA LEU A 291 -19.70 32.09 6.23
C LEU A 291 -20.34 33.49 6.02
N SER A 292 -20.02 34.47 6.86
CA SER A 292 -20.66 35.80 6.84
C SER A 292 -19.66 36.97 6.97
N ALA A 293 -18.59 36.98 6.17
CA ALA A 293 -17.58 38.05 6.20
C ALA A 293 -16.75 38.18 4.90
N GLN A 294 -17.35 38.65 3.80
CA GLN A 294 -16.55 39.21 2.69
C GLN A 294 -17.34 40.15 1.77
N GLU A 295 -17.18 41.47 1.94
CA GLU A 295 -16.97 42.41 0.82
C GLU A 295 -16.44 43.78 1.27
N ASN A 296 -15.48 44.30 0.51
CA ASN A 296 -14.88 45.65 0.51
C ASN A 296 -14.15 46.21 1.76
N THR A 297 -13.33 47.24 1.51
CA THR A 297 -12.10 47.58 2.25
C THR A 297 -11.98 49.09 2.53
N THR A 298 -11.15 49.49 3.53
CA THR A 298 -10.20 50.63 3.46
C THR A 298 -9.27 50.71 4.71
N ILE A 299 -7.95 50.68 4.44
CA ILE A 299 -6.76 51.28 5.12
C ILE A 299 -6.90 51.89 6.54
N MET A 300 -6.12 51.42 7.55
CA MET A 300 -4.92 52.11 8.13
C MET A 300 -4.36 51.45 9.43
N ASN A 301 -3.11 51.76 9.79
CA ASN A 301 -2.37 51.36 11.00
C ASN A 301 -2.95 51.87 12.33
N GLY A 302 -2.59 51.23 13.46
CA GLY A 302 -2.02 52.00 14.59
C GLY A 302 -2.31 51.59 16.05
N VAL A 303 -1.49 50.68 16.59
CA VAL A 303 -0.88 50.68 17.96
C VAL A 303 -1.75 50.71 19.25
N SER A 304 -1.12 50.30 20.36
CA SER A 304 -1.52 50.48 21.79
C SER A 304 -2.55 49.50 22.42
N GLY A 305 -2.10 48.83 23.49
CA GLY A 305 -2.92 48.56 24.71
C GLY A 305 -2.66 49.67 25.75
N PRO A 306 -2.72 49.44 27.08
CA PRO A 306 -2.89 48.16 27.82
C PRO A 306 -4.00 48.19 28.91
N ASP A 307 -4.09 47.13 29.72
CA ASP A 307 -4.68 47.03 31.10
C ASP A 307 -6.17 47.47 31.27
N SER A 308 -6.95 47.12 32.31
CA SER A 308 -6.88 46.21 33.48
C SER A 308 -8.34 45.68 33.73
N GLU A 309 -8.78 44.93 34.74
CA GLU A 309 -8.24 44.40 36.01
C GLU A 309 -9.05 43.14 36.44
N ASP A 310 -8.82 42.60 37.64
CA ASP A 310 -9.58 41.48 38.25
C ASP A 310 -11.04 41.83 38.62
N TYR A 311 -11.95 40.83 38.58
CA TYR A 311 -12.56 40.30 39.82
C TYR A 311 -13.31 38.97 39.68
N SER A 312 -13.33 38.20 40.76
CA SER A 312 -14.26 37.08 41.03
C SER A 312 -14.34 36.87 42.54
N PRO A 313 -15.54 36.63 43.11
CA PRO A 313 -15.71 35.38 43.86
C PRO A 313 -17.14 34.78 43.87
N TRP A 314 -17.23 33.57 44.43
CA TRP A 314 -18.43 32.73 44.62
C TRP A 314 -19.62 33.35 45.39
N ALA A 315 -20.81 32.80 45.12
CA ALA A 315 -21.81 32.52 46.16
C ALA A 315 -22.59 31.22 45.84
N ASP A 316 -23.00 30.49 46.89
CA ASP A 316 -23.64 29.16 46.83
C ASP A 316 -25.17 29.25 46.92
N ARG A 317 -25.93 28.34 46.28
CA ARG A 317 -27.31 28.01 46.69
C ARG A 317 -27.81 26.67 46.13
N LYS A 318 -28.72 26.04 46.90
CA LYS A 318 -29.15 24.63 46.80
C LYS A 318 -30.68 24.51 46.96
N VAL A 319 -31.23 23.28 46.88
CA VAL A 319 -32.66 22.87 47.11
C VAL A 319 -33.55 23.06 45.84
N ALA A 320 -34.46 22.17 45.41
CA ALA A 320 -35.12 21.00 46.05
C ALA A 320 -35.26 19.74 45.14
N GLN A 321 -35.79 18.64 45.71
CA GLN A 321 -36.41 17.48 45.02
C GLN A 321 -37.95 17.50 45.18
N PRO A 322 -38.70 16.69 44.40
CA PRO A 322 -39.37 15.52 45.01
C PRO A 322 -39.16 14.19 44.24
N LYS A 323 -39.82 13.09 44.66
CA LYS A 323 -39.55 11.69 44.24
C LYS A 323 -40.85 10.89 43.96
N SER A 324 -40.81 9.91 43.04
CA SER A 324 -41.64 8.68 43.08
C SER A 324 -41.26 7.60 42.03
N SER A 325 -41.55 6.34 42.39
CA SER A 325 -41.44 5.02 41.70
C SER A 325 -42.14 4.89 40.31
N SER A 326 -41.96 3.85 39.47
CA SER A 326 -41.32 2.51 39.60
C SER A 326 -40.92 1.86 38.23
N PRO A 327 -40.26 0.68 38.18
CA PRO A 327 -39.89 -0.07 36.95
C PRO A 327 -40.96 -1.14 36.55
N PRO A 328 -40.79 -2.04 35.52
CA PRO A 328 -39.61 -2.32 34.67
C PRO A 328 -39.84 -2.58 33.14
N GLN A 329 -38.79 -2.42 32.32
CA GLN A 329 -38.22 -3.45 31.40
C GLN A 329 -37.11 -2.86 30.49
N PRO A 330 -36.18 -3.68 29.93
CA PRO A 330 -35.03 -3.19 29.18
C PRO A 330 -35.27 -3.07 27.66
N GLN A 331 -34.97 -1.90 27.09
CA GLN A 331 -34.69 -1.75 25.65
C GLN A 331 -33.21 -1.40 25.46
N THR A 332 -32.46 -2.28 24.80
CA THR A 332 -31.07 -2.04 24.42
C THR A 332 -31.00 -1.07 23.23
N LYS A 333 -30.68 0.20 23.48
CA LYS A 333 -30.29 1.13 22.41
C LYS A 333 -28.84 0.89 21.98
N LEU A 334 -28.65 0.84 20.67
CA LEU A 334 -27.34 0.90 20.01
C LEU A 334 -26.98 2.37 19.77
N SER A 335 -25.74 2.76 20.08
CA SER A 335 -25.09 3.97 19.55
C SER A 335 -23.57 3.86 19.73
N ASP A 336 -22.90 3.54 18.63
CA ASP A 336 -21.54 3.90 18.19
C ASP A 336 -20.45 4.28 19.22
N SER A 337 -19.31 3.58 19.11
CA SER A 337 -18.00 4.25 19.09
C SER A 337 -16.96 3.38 18.37
N TYR A 338 -16.15 3.98 17.48
CA TYR A 338 -15.13 3.29 16.70
C TYR A 338 -13.77 3.23 17.41
N SER A 339 -12.99 2.19 17.07
CA SER A 339 -11.54 1.99 17.22
C SER A 339 -10.72 2.90 18.17
N ASN A 340 -10.06 2.26 19.13
CA ASN A 340 -8.77 2.73 19.67
C ASN A 340 -7.75 1.58 19.66
N THR A 341 -6.68 1.70 18.86
CA THR A 341 -5.60 0.70 18.76
C THR A 341 -4.45 1.01 19.72
N LEU A 342 -4.76 1.27 20.98
CA LEU A 342 -3.77 1.53 22.04
C LEU A 342 -3.68 0.32 22.99
N PRO A 343 -2.47 -0.07 23.47
CA PRO A 343 -2.30 -1.18 24.40
C PRO A 343 -2.76 -0.82 25.83
N VAL A 344 -4.06 -0.92 26.08
CA VAL A 344 -4.67 -0.67 27.40
C VAL A 344 -4.32 -1.79 28.39
N ARG A 345 -3.67 -1.45 29.51
CA ARG A 345 -3.52 -2.36 30.65
C ARG A 345 -4.88 -2.56 31.34
N LYS A 346 -5.33 -3.81 31.44
CA LYS A 346 -6.41 -4.19 32.37
C LYS A 346 -5.89 -4.13 33.80
N SER A 347 -6.55 -3.34 34.66
CA SER A 347 -6.29 -3.32 36.09
C SER A 347 -7.01 -4.48 36.79
N VAL A 348 -6.30 -5.16 37.70
CA VAL A 348 -6.88 -6.17 38.59
C VAL A 348 -6.43 -5.82 40.00
N ALA A 349 -7.37 -5.71 40.94
CA ALA A 349 -7.11 -5.34 42.32
C ALA A 349 -6.91 -6.59 43.21
N PRO A 350 -5.77 -6.74 43.90
CA PRO A 350 -5.60 -7.75 44.95
C PRO A 350 -6.25 -7.30 46.27
N LYS A 351 -6.64 -8.26 47.11
CA LYS A 351 -7.03 -8.01 48.52
C LYS A 351 -5.82 -8.09 49.45
N ASN A 352 -5.87 -7.39 50.59
CA ASN A 352 -4.83 -7.42 51.62
C ASN A 352 -4.79 -8.74 52.41
N SER A 353 -3.59 -9.16 52.79
CA SER A 353 -3.30 -9.95 54.00
C SER A 353 -1.87 -9.65 54.48
N TYR A 354 -1.64 -9.62 55.80
CA TYR A 354 -0.34 -9.29 56.41
C TYR A 354 0.47 -10.56 56.75
N ALA A 355 1.81 -10.51 56.62
CA ALA A 355 2.79 -10.78 57.70
C ALA A 355 4.22 -11.21 57.23
N ALA A 356 5.21 -10.93 58.08
CA ALA A 356 6.50 -11.63 58.27
C ALA A 356 7.60 -11.69 57.16
N ALA A 357 8.55 -10.74 57.28
CA ALA A 357 10.00 -10.95 57.52
C ALA A 357 10.98 -11.67 56.54
N ALA A 358 12.22 -11.15 56.56
CA ALA A 358 13.53 -11.80 56.29
C ALA A 358 14.04 -12.05 54.83
N GLU A 359 14.94 -11.13 54.42
CA GLU A 359 16.23 -11.35 53.72
C GLU A 359 16.38 -12.07 52.35
N ASN A 360 16.61 -11.24 51.33
CA ASN A 360 17.73 -11.34 50.37
C ASN A 360 18.08 -12.68 49.67
N LYS A 361 17.66 -12.83 48.40
CA LYS A 361 18.63 -12.88 47.26
C LYS A 361 17.99 -12.70 45.87
N THR A 362 18.79 -12.10 44.97
CA THR A 362 18.73 -12.13 43.49
C THR A 362 17.40 -11.86 42.76
N LEU A 363 17.25 -10.62 42.25
CA LEU A 363 16.97 -10.27 40.83
C LEU A 363 17.23 -8.74 40.65
N PRO A 364 17.37 -8.18 39.43
CA PRO A 364 18.12 -6.92 39.22
C PRO A 364 17.39 -5.62 39.60
N ARG A 365 18.20 -4.61 39.94
CA ARG A 365 17.76 -3.26 40.35
C ARG A 365 17.16 -2.43 39.21
N SER A 366 16.17 -1.61 39.53
CA SER A 366 15.80 -0.44 38.74
C SER A 366 16.92 0.60 38.80
N SER A 367 17.44 1.02 37.65
CA SER A 367 18.45 2.09 37.56
C SER A 367 17.79 3.44 37.27
N SER A 368 17.43 4.17 38.33
CA SER A 368 17.22 5.62 38.23
C SER A 368 18.58 6.29 38.03
N MET A 369 18.72 7.09 36.98
CA MET A 369 19.82 8.04 36.82
C MET A 369 19.23 9.40 36.45
N ALA A 370 19.53 10.41 37.25
CA ALA A 370 19.13 11.79 37.06
C ALA A 370 20.35 12.71 37.19
N ALA A 371 20.40 13.74 36.33
CA ALA A 371 21.43 14.77 36.24
C ALA A 371 22.87 14.31 35.89
N GLY A 372 23.59 15.12 35.13
CA GLY A 372 25.06 15.14 35.19
C GLY A 372 25.88 14.41 34.12
N LEU A 373 25.42 14.28 32.87
CA LEU A 373 26.35 14.17 31.73
C LEU A 373 25.80 14.79 30.43
N GLU A 374 26.73 15.27 29.61
CA GLU A 374 26.55 16.21 28.51
C GLU A 374 25.64 15.80 27.34
N ARG A 375 25.35 16.81 26.50
CA ARG A 375 24.66 16.72 25.21
C ARG A 375 25.31 15.68 24.27
N ASN A 376 24.56 15.32 23.22
CA ASN A 376 24.98 14.64 21.97
C ASN A 376 24.87 13.09 21.90
N GLY A 377 24.51 12.38 22.98
CA GLY A 377 24.44 10.91 22.97
C GLY A 377 23.13 10.25 22.47
N ARG A 378 22.09 11.00 22.09
CA ARG A 378 20.77 10.46 21.70
C ARG A 378 20.45 10.79 20.24
N PRO A 379 19.81 9.87 19.46
CA PRO A 379 19.42 10.16 18.10
C PRO A 379 18.39 11.30 18.05
N ARG A 380 18.62 12.24 17.13
CA ARG A 380 17.80 13.45 16.93
C ARG A 380 17.07 13.32 15.60
N VAL A 381 15.86 13.84 15.56
CA VAL A 381 15.05 13.93 14.33
C VAL A 381 14.60 15.37 14.11
N LYS A 382 14.52 15.78 12.85
CA LYS A 382 13.96 17.06 12.42
C LYS A 382 12.56 16.84 11.87
N ALA A 383 11.60 17.67 12.28
CA ALA A 383 10.25 17.67 11.73
C ALA A 383 10.27 18.06 10.24
N ILE A 384 9.63 17.25 9.40
CA ILE A 384 9.40 17.52 7.97
C ILE A 384 7.94 17.89 7.66
N PHE A 385 7.05 17.76 8.65
CA PHE A 385 5.68 18.27 8.65
C PHE A 385 5.34 18.81 10.05
N SER A 386 4.30 19.65 10.17
CA SER A 386 3.82 20.13 11.48
C SER A 386 2.82 19.15 12.10
N HIS A 387 2.85 18.99 13.43
CA HIS A 387 1.93 18.12 14.18
C HIS A 387 1.34 18.89 15.37
N ALA A 388 0.02 18.80 15.56
CA ALA A 388 -0.70 19.46 16.65
C ALA A 388 -1.45 18.42 17.48
N ALA A 389 -1.10 18.31 18.76
CA ALA A 389 -1.69 17.37 19.71
C ALA A 389 -3.12 17.72 20.16
N GLY A 390 -3.58 18.95 19.90
CA GLY A 390 -4.79 19.49 20.51
C GLY A 390 -4.64 19.61 22.03
N ASP A 391 -5.59 19.05 22.75
CA ASP A 391 -5.63 18.89 24.21
C ASP A 391 -4.95 17.60 24.72
N ASN A 392 -4.54 16.69 23.82
CA ASN A 392 -4.02 15.38 24.18
C ASN A 392 -2.59 15.46 24.75
N SER A 393 -2.48 15.44 26.09
CA SER A 393 -1.23 15.49 26.84
C SER A 393 -0.26 14.31 26.63
N THR A 394 -0.67 13.26 25.90
CA THR A 394 0.22 12.14 25.53
C THR A 394 0.91 12.34 24.18
N LEU A 395 0.45 13.30 23.36
CA LEU A 395 0.98 13.59 22.02
C LEU A 395 1.90 14.82 22.04
N LEU A 396 2.91 14.84 21.17
CA LEU A 396 3.87 15.94 21.06
C LEU A 396 3.49 16.92 19.95
N SER A 397 3.21 18.18 20.30
CA SER A 397 3.05 19.29 19.33
C SER A 397 4.41 19.85 18.87
N PHE A 398 4.57 20.06 17.56
CA PHE A 398 5.74 20.71 16.94
C PHE A 398 5.41 21.28 15.56
N LYS A 399 6.22 22.23 15.08
CA LYS A 399 6.12 22.74 13.71
C LYS A 399 7.18 22.09 12.81
N GLU A 400 6.94 22.12 11.51
CA GLU A 400 7.93 21.76 10.50
C GLU A 400 9.25 22.52 10.77
N GLY A 401 10.37 21.81 10.69
CA GLY A 401 11.70 22.33 11.00
C GLY A 401 12.14 22.23 12.47
N ASP A 402 11.23 22.01 13.42
CA ASP A 402 11.59 21.83 14.85
C ASP A 402 12.42 20.54 15.06
N LEU A 403 13.31 20.57 16.07
CA LEU A 403 14.17 19.45 16.43
C LEU A 403 13.61 18.70 17.65
N ILE A 404 13.65 17.37 17.58
CA ILE A 404 13.14 16.46 18.60
C ILE A 404 14.24 15.45 18.94
N THR A 405 14.58 15.33 20.22
CA THR A 405 15.46 14.27 20.72
C THR A 405 14.63 13.02 21.01
N LEU A 406 15.01 11.87 20.43
CA LEU A 406 14.29 10.62 20.70
C LEU A 406 14.57 10.11 22.12
N LEU A 407 13.50 9.71 22.80
CA LEU A 407 13.55 9.07 24.12
C LEU A 407 13.46 7.55 24.00
N VAL A 408 12.81 7.05 22.95
CA VAL A 408 12.81 5.65 22.50
C VAL A 408 13.46 5.60 21.10
N PRO A 409 14.56 4.86 20.88
CA PRO A 409 15.31 4.90 19.61
C PRO A 409 14.51 4.43 18.39
N GLU A 410 13.66 3.42 18.55
CA GLU A 410 12.88 2.80 17.48
C GLU A 410 11.42 3.24 17.54
N ALA A 411 10.78 3.39 16.38
CA ALA A 411 9.34 3.62 16.30
C ALA A 411 8.58 2.30 16.59
N ARG A 412 7.41 2.40 17.24
CA ARG A 412 6.50 1.28 17.46
C ARG A 412 5.15 1.60 16.84
N ASP A 413 4.64 0.68 16.02
CA ASP A 413 3.34 0.79 15.33
C ASP A 413 3.16 2.12 14.56
N GLY A 414 4.26 2.68 14.04
CA GLY A 414 4.30 3.96 13.31
C GLY A 414 4.54 5.21 14.18
N TRP A 415 4.73 5.07 15.49
CA TRP A 415 4.89 6.19 16.44
C TRP A 415 6.27 6.21 17.11
N HIS A 416 6.86 7.40 17.25
CA HIS A 416 8.02 7.66 18.09
C HIS A 416 7.62 8.36 19.39
N TYR A 417 8.46 8.23 20.42
CA TYR A 417 8.36 9.00 21.67
C TYR A 417 9.63 9.82 21.87
N GLY A 418 9.48 11.13 22.08
CA GLY A 418 10.60 12.07 22.13
C GLY A 418 10.32 13.34 22.92
N GLU A 419 11.33 14.21 23.02
CA GLU A 419 11.27 15.53 23.64
C GLU A 419 11.52 16.61 22.59
N SER A 420 10.62 17.59 22.47
CA SER A 420 10.84 18.76 21.62
C SER A 420 11.93 19.64 22.23
N GLU A 421 13.00 19.92 21.49
CA GLU A 421 14.11 20.73 22.00
C GLU A 421 13.69 22.17 22.33
N LYS A 422 12.61 22.64 21.68
CA LYS A 422 12.08 24.01 21.73
C LYS A 422 11.09 24.25 22.86
N THR A 423 10.19 23.29 23.13
CA THR A 423 9.16 23.43 24.17
C THR A 423 9.43 22.58 25.42
N LYS A 424 10.42 21.67 25.36
CA LYS A 424 10.74 20.66 26.41
C LYS A 424 9.60 19.70 26.76
N MET A 425 8.48 19.79 26.05
CA MET A 425 7.38 18.83 26.16
C MET A 425 7.79 17.47 25.59
N ARG A 426 7.22 16.42 26.17
CA ARG A 426 7.44 15.02 25.78
C ARG A 426 6.12 14.41 25.36
N GLY A 427 6.14 13.57 24.34
CA GLY A 427 4.93 12.93 23.82
C GLY A 427 5.20 12.02 22.64
N TRP A 428 4.15 11.33 22.21
CA TRP A 428 4.14 10.50 21.00
C TRP A 428 3.89 11.34 19.75
N PHE A 429 4.48 10.94 18.64
CA PHE A 429 4.25 11.55 17.34
C PHE A 429 4.44 10.55 16.18
N PRO A 430 3.83 10.77 15.00
CA PRO A 430 3.99 9.87 13.87
C PRO A 430 5.43 9.90 13.33
N PHE A 431 6.02 8.73 13.13
CA PHE A 431 7.38 8.56 12.59
C PHE A 431 7.57 9.33 11.27
N SER A 432 6.60 9.21 10.36
CA SER A 432 6.58 9.83 9.02
C SER A 432 6.57 11.36 9.01
N TYR A 433 6.35 12.02 10.15
CA TYR A 433 6.41 13.49 10.27
C TYR A 433 7.84 14.00 10.53
N THR A 434 8.82 13.09 10.65
CA THR A 434 10.20 13.42 11.02
C THR A 434 11.23 12.69 10.16
N ARG A 435 12.47 13.20 10.16
CA ARG A 435 13.63 12.59 9.50
C ARG A 435 14.82 12.59 10.45
N VAL A 436 15.60 11.51 10.48
CA VAL A 436 16.83 11.42 11.26
C VAL A 436 17.80 12.54 10.86
N LEU A 437 18.47 13.12 11.85
CA LEU A 437 19.48 14.15 11.67
C LEU A 437 20.83 13.59 12.13
N ASP A 438 21.63 13.13 11.17
CA ASP A 438 22.98 12.61 11.44
C ASP A 438 23.88 13.72 12.01
N SER A 439 24.67 13.36 13.02
CA SER A 439 25.40 14.31 13.87
C SER A 439 26.91 14.28 13.68
N ASP A 440 27.38 14.15 12.42
CA ASP A 440 28.76 14.48 12.07
C ASP A 440 28.88 15.06 10.66
N GLY A 441 29.90 15.87 10.43
CA GLY A 441 30.07 16.67 9.21
C GLY A 441 31.15 16.14 8.28
N SER A 442 30.76 15.58 7.13
CA SER A 442 31.65 15.37 5.98
C SER A 442 30.87 15.27 4.67
N ASP A 443 31.29 16.06 3.68
CA ASP A 443 30.69 16.05 2.35
C ASP A 443 30.95 14.73 1.60
N ARG A 444 29.86 14.07 1.13
CA ARG A 444 29.68 13.82 -0.32
C ARG A 444 28.34 13.15 -0.73
N LEU A 445 27.87 13.56 -1.91
CA LEU A 445 26.89 12.87 -2.78
C LEU A 445 25.41 12.80 -2.34
N HIS A 446 24.86 13.96 -1.98
CA HIS A 446 23.69 14.55 -2.68
C HIS A 446 22.71 13.59 -3.40
N MET A 447 21.65 13.18 -2.70
CA MET A 447 20.37 12.75 -3.31
C MET A 447 19.28 13.80 -3.04
N SER A 448 19.29 14.87 -3.83
CA SER A 448 18.29 15.93 -3.75
C SER A 448 16.98 15.49 -4.39
N LEU A 449 16.06 14.99 -3.57
CA LEU A 449 14.66 14.81 -3.96
C LEU A 449 13.97 16.18 -4.00
N GLN A 450 14.16 16.92 -5.10
CA GLN A 450 13.44 18.17 -5.33
C GLN A 450 11.93 17.93 -5.38
N GLN A 451 11.16 18.86 -4.82
CA GLN A 451 9.70 18.80 -4.79
C GLN A 451 9.11 19.05 -6.19
N GLY A 452 8.88 17.97 -6.94
CA GLY A 452 8.11 18.01 -8.17
C GLY A 452 6.66 18.42 -7.91
N LYS A 453 6.33 19.69 -8.12
CA LYS A 453 4.96 20.22 -8.07
C LYS A 453 4.19 19.78 -9.32
N SER A 454 3.68 18.55 -9.33
CA SER A 454 2.76 18.10 -10.38
C SER A 454 1.38 18.72 -10.19
N SER A 455 1.02 19.70 -11.03
CA SER A 455 -0.33 20.27 -11.09
C SER A 455 -0.83 20.33 -12.54
N SER A 456 -2.04 19.82 -12.73
CA SER A 456 -2.99 19.97 -13.84
C SER A 456 -2.52 20.04 -15.31
N THR A 457 -3.26 19.32 -16.16
CA THR A 457 -3.45 19.63 -17.57
C THR A 457 -4.07 21.02 -17.79
N GLY A 458 -3.65 21.75 -18.82
CA GLY A 458 -4.34 22.95 -19.32
C GLY A 458 -3.51 23.81 -20.28
N ASN A 459 -4.03 24.03 -21.49
CA ASN A 459 -3.57 24.93 -22.57
C ASN A 459 -2.06 25.04 -22.89
N LEU A 460 -1.70 24.58 -24.10
CA LEU A 460 -0.50 25.03 -24.82
C LEU A 460 -0.91 25.88 -26.03
N LEU A 461 -1.12 27.17 -25.79
CA LEU A 461 -1.06 28.21 -26.81
C LEU A 461 -0.18 29.34 -26.25
N ASP A 462 1.12 29.15 -26.38
CA ASP A 462 2.03 30.24 -26.75
C ASP A 462 3.31 29.65 -27.35
N LYS A 463 4.04 30.48 -28.08
CA LYS A 463 5.09 30.10 -29.02
C LYS A 463 6.27 31.05 -28.84
N ASP A 464 7.47 30.50 -28.61
CA ASP A 464 8.74 31.07 -29.08
C ASP A 464 9.91 30.10 -28.93
N ASP A 465 10.99 30.36 -29.68
CA ASP A 465 12.08 29.42 -29.94
C ASP A 465 13.19 29.41 -28.87
N LEU A 466 13.58 28.21 -28.41
CA LEU A 466 14.93 27.95 -27.87
C LEU A 466 15.46 26.62 -28.44
N ALA A 467 16.60 26.70 -29.13
CA ALA A 467 17.10 25.61 -29.96
C ALA A 467 17.80 24.49 -29.16
N LEU A 468 17.51 23.24 -29.53
CA LEU A 468 18.29 22.05 -29.17
C LEU A 468 19.19 21.64 -30.36
N PRO A 469 20.43 21.18 -30.13
CA PRO A 469 21.26 20.65 -31.21
C PRO A 469 20.68 19.33 -31.74
N PRO A 470 20.73 19.08 -33.06
CA PRO A 470 20.17 17.86 -33.66
C PRO A 470 21.06 16.63 -33.40
N PRO A 471 20.48 15.42 -33.31
CA PRO A 471 21.24 14.17 -33.20
C PRO A 471 21.77 13.68 -34.55
N ASP A 472 23.04 13.29 -34.60
CA ASP A 472 23.71 12.79 -35.82
C ASP A 472 23.24 11.37 -36.21
N TYR A 473 22.29 11.27 -37.15
CA TYR A 473 22.11 10.10 -38.01
C TYR A 473 21.63 10.51 -39.40
N GLY A 474 22.54 10.54 -40.38
CA GLY A 474 22.22 10.89 -41.77
C GLY A 474 23.26 10.38 -42.77
N ALA A 475 22.93 9.32 -43.51
CA ALA A 475 23.73 8.92 -44.66
C ALA A 475 23.59 9.92 -45.81
N SER A 476 24.64 10.12 -46.61
CA SER A 476 24.58 10.96 -47.81
C SER A 476 25.40 10.37 -48.95
N SER A 477 24.71 9.96 -50.01
CA SER A 477 25.32 9.52 -51.26
C SER A 477 25.49 10.70 -52.22
N ARG A 478 26.71 10.98 -52.69
CA ARG A 478 26.94 11.78 -53.92
C ARG A 478 28.23 11.37 -54.64
N ALA A 479 28.35 11.82 -55.88
CA ALA A 479 29.14 11.15 -56.93
C ALA A 479 30.63 11.55 -57.02
N PHE A 480 31.36 10.77 -57.83
CA PHE A 480 32.79 10.88 -58.16
C PHE A 480 33.20 12.19 -58.86
N PRO A 481 34.53 12.44 -58.99
CA PRO A 481 35.16 12.08 -60.28
C PRO A 481 36.57 11.41 -60.23
N ALA A 482 36.80 10.55 -61.22
CA ALA A 482 38.04 10.23 -61.98
C ALA A 482 39.41 9.90 -61.30
N GLN A 483 39.90 8.67 -61.59
CA GLN A 483 41.29 8.23 -61.97
C GLN A 483 42.48 8.53 -60.99
N ALA A 484 43.47 7.65 -60.76
CA ALA A 484 44.15 6.74 -61.71
C ALA A 484 44.93 5.55 -61.03
N ALA A 485 45.56 4.71 -61.88
CA ALA A 485 46.71 3.81 -61.63
C ALA A 485 46.61 2.53 -60.74
N SER A 486 46.49 1.38 -61.41
CA SER A 486 47.18 0.05 -61.24
C SER A 486 48.03 -0.23 -59.97
N THR A 487 47.95 -1.41 -59.32
CA THR A 487 48.54 -2.69 -59.83
C THR A 487 48.15 -3.99 -59.06
N PHE A 488 48.00 -5.09 -59.81
CA PHE A 488 48.26 -6.55 -59.51
C PHE A 488 47.56 -7.41 -58.38
N LYS A 489 46.81 -8.43 -58.86
CA LYS A 489 46.74 -9.88 -58.47
C LYS A 489 46.21 -10.43 -57.10
N GLN A 490 44.93 -10.83 -57.10
CA GLN A 490 44.38 -12.22 -57.01
C GLN A 490 44.93 -13.31 -56.02
N ARG A 491 44.05 -13.73 -55.06
CA ARG A 491 43.61 -15.12 -54.68
C ARG A 491 44.65 -16.20 -54.18
N PRO A 492 44.21 -17.33 -53.56
CA PRO A 492 43.32 -17.49 -52.40
C PRO A 492 43.78 -18.62 -51.41
N TYR A 493 43.01 -18.94 -50.36
CA TYR A 493 42.85 -20.34 -49.89
C TYR A 493 41.56 -20.51 -49.07
N SER A 494 40.96 -21.71 -49.06
CA SER A 494 39.76 -22.05 -48.28
C SER A 494 39.70 -23.54 -47.99
N VAL A 495 39.36 -23.93 -46.76
CA VAL A 495 38.89 -25.26 -46.33
C VAL A 495 38.12 -25.14 -45.00
N ALA A 496 37.23 -26.04 -44.59
CA ALA A 496 36.20 -26.82 -45.31
C ALA A 496 35.38 -27.61 -44.27
N VAL A 497 34.05 -27.68 -44.40
CA VAL A 497 33.16 -28.61 -43.67
C VAL A 497 32.06 -29.09 -44.62
N PRO A 498 31.76 -30.40 -44.76
CA PRO A 498 30.63 -30.92 -45.56
C PRO A 498 29.27 -30.48 -44.96
N ALA A 499 28.26 -30.04 -45.73
CA ALA A 499 27.46 -30.76 -46.75
C ALA A 499 26.55 -31.85 -46.12
N PHE A 500 25.25 -31.99 -46.47
CA PHE A 500 24.64 -31.96 -47.81
C PHE A 500 23.18 -31.43 -47.81
N SER A 501 22.71 -30.86 -48.95
CA SER A 501 21.36 -30.93 -49.60
C SER A 501 20.03 -30.90 -48.78
N GLN A 502 18.86 -30.43 -49.27
CA GLN A 502 18.42 -29.83 -50.55
C GLN A 502 17.02 -29.19 -50.34
N GLY A 503 16.53 -28.41 -51.32
CA GLY A 503 15.09 -28.10 -51.45
C GLY A 503 14.76 -26.61 -51.33
N LEU A 504 14.63 -25.95 -52.48
CA LEU A 504 14.00 -24.64 -52.63
C LEU A 504 12.78 -24.82 -53.53
N ASP A 505 11.63 -24.32 -53.10
CA ASP A 505 10.59 -23.77 -53.97
C ASP A 505 9.71 -22.83 -53.12
N ASP A 506 9.35 -21.67 -53.68
CA ASP A 506 8.56 -20.61 -53.04
C ASP A 506 7.34 -20.30 -53.90
N TYR A 507 6.15 -20.25 -53.31
CA TYR A 507 5.02 -19.50 -53.86
C TYR A 507 3.84 -19.35 -52.86
N GLY A 508 3.31 -18.13 -52.77
CA GLY A 508 1.88 -17.88 -52.52
C GLY A 508 1.42 -17.72 -51.07
N ALA A 509 1.35 -16.47 -50.62
CA ALA A 509 0.77 -16.12 -49.31
C ALA A 509 -0.76 -16.27 -49.25
N ARG A 510 -1.29 -16.79 -48.13
CA ARG A 510 -2.65 -16.51 -47.63
C ARG A 510 -2.76 -16.81 -46.14
N ALA A 511 -3.45 -15.96 -45.38
CA ALA A 511 -3.55 -16.04 -43.93
C ALA A 511 -4.86 -16.70 -43.47
N VAL A 512 -4.75 -17.76 -42.65
CA VAL A 512 -5.77 -18.20 -41.69
C VAL A 512 -5.05 -18.75 -40.45
N SER A 513 -5.37 -18.26 -39.25
CA SER A 513 -4.87 -18.85 -38.00
C SER A 513 -5.56 -20.20 -37.75
N ARG A 514 -4.79 -21.28 -37.60
CA ARG A 514 -5.32 -22.64 -37.41
C ARG A 514 -5.03 -23.15 -35.99
N ASN A 515 -6.09 -23.55 -35.30
CA ASN A 515 -6.07 -23.85 -33.87
C ASN A 515 -5.29 -25.16 -33.57
N PRO A 516 -4.26 -25.17 -32.70
CA PRO A 516 -3.31 -26.30 -32.59
C PRO A 516 -3.83 -27.57 -31.89
N PHE A 517 -5.09 -27.58 -31.42
CA PHE A 517 -5.65 -28.70 -30.64
C PHE A 517 -6.53 -29.67 -31.44
N THR A 518 -6.68 -29.50 -32.76
CA THR A 518 -7.65 -30.25 -33.59
C THR A 518 -7.27 -31.71 -33.92
N SER A 519 -6.32 -32.31 -33.20
CA SER A 519 -5.84 -33.68 -33.45
C SER A 519 -5.68 -34.54 -32.18
N VAL A 520 -6.12 -34.07 -31.01
CA VAL A 520 -6.03 -34.84 -29.75
C VAL A 520 -7.20 -35.83 -29.63
N GLN A 521 -7.01 -37.06 -30.10
CA GLN A 521 -7.92 -38.17 -29.80
C GLN A 521 -7.68 -38.69 -28.37
N LEU A 522 -8.67 -38.51 -27.49
CA LEU A 522 -8.68 -39.13 -26.15
C LEU A 522 -9.21 -40.57 -26.24
N LYS A 523 -8.56 -41.51 -25.54
CA LYS A 523 -9.06 -42.89 -25.41
C LYS A 523 -10.26 -42.93 -24.44
N PRO A 524 -11.29 -43.75 -24.68
CA PRO A 524 -12.39 -43.94 -23.74
C PRO A 524 -11.89 -44.51 -22.40
N THR A 525 -12.20 -43.83 -21.30
CA THR A 525 -12.06 -44.36 -19.93
C THR A 525 -13.32 -45.10 -19.53
N VAL A 526 -13.18 -46.37 -19.16
CA VAL A 526 -14.27 -47.18 -18.59
C VAL A 526 -14.47 -46.79 -17.12
N THR A 527 -15.66 -46.33 -16.75
CA THR A 527 -16.03 -46.14 -15.34
C THR A 527 -16.52 -47.46 -14.74
N ASN A 528 -16.15 -47.71 -13.48
CA ASN A 528 -16.53 -48.92 -12.74
C ASN A 528 -17.45 -48.53 -11.59
N ASP A 529 -18.68 -48.15 -11.92
CA ASP A 529 -19.67 -47.63 -10.96
C ASP A 529 -20.27 -48.74 -10.08
N ARG A 530 -19.50 -49.16 -9.07
CA ARG A 530 -19.95 -50.05 -7.97
C ARG A 530 -20.40 -49.25 -6.73
N SER A 531 -21.35 -48.34 -6.92
CA SER A 531 -21.89 -47.47 -5.86
C SER A 531 -23.42 -47.31 -5.93
N ALA A 532 -24.15 -48.41 -6.12
CA ALA A 532 -25.62 -48.44 -5.99
C ALA A 532 -26.01 -49.00 -4.59
N PRO A 533 -26.80 -48.28 -3.78
CA PRO A 533 -27.28 -48.80 -2.50
C PRO A 533 -28.38 -49.86 -2.73
N VAL A 534 -28.29 -50.97 -1.99
CA VAL A 534 -29.38 -51.95 -1.94
C VAL A 534 -30.48 -51.41 -1.02
N LEU A 535 -31.70 -51.34 -1.54
CA LEU A 535 -32.91 -51.12 -0.74
C LEU A 535 -33.52 -52.48 -0.36
N SER A 536 -33.98 -52.57 0.89
CA SER A 536 -34.67 -53.71 1.50
C SER A 536 -35.67 -53.21 2.53
#